data_AF-A0AA86VN17-F1
#
_entry.id   AF-A0AA86VN17-F1
#
_cell.length_a   1.000
_cell.length_b   1.000
_cell.length_c   1.000
_cell.angle_alpha   90.00
_cell.angle_beta   90.00
_cell.angle_gamma   90.00
#
_symmetry.space_group_name_H-M   'P 1'
#
loop_
_entity.id
_entity.type
_entity.pdbx_description
1 polymer ?
#
loop_
_entity_poly.entity_id
_entity_poly.type
_entity_poly.pdbx_seq_one_letter_code
_entity_poly.pdbx_strand_id
1 'polypeptide(L)'
;MNSVVRQLSSLFRSSGLTTEPFNIGHQQMKQQLQQCRCIRVKVVNGNLEAALALMQRKMQGSGIERMIKQEQRFHLKNSEKRILAQKNLERRLRSEDLAKKLKAIMIKKVRYLAPI
;
A
#
# COMPACT_ATOMS: atom_id res chain seq x y z
N MET A 1 -23.82 15.38 -22.85
CA MET A 1 -22.98 16.35 -22.11
C MET A 1 -22.67 15.80 -20.72
N ASN A 2 -21.44 16.03 -20.22
CA ASN A 2 -20.92 15.90 -18.84
C ASN A 2 -19.53 15.23 -18.78
N SER A 3 -18.54 15.81 -19.48
CA SER A 3 -17.12 15.44 -19.38
C SER A 3 -16.29 16.37 -18.48
N VAL A 4 -16.90 17.46 -17.98
CA VAL A 4 -16.18 18.59 -17.36
C VAL A 4 -15.84 18.39 -15.88
N VAL A 5 -16.46 17.44 -15.18
CA VAL A 5 -16.37 17.35 -13.70
C VAL A 5 -15.19 16.48 -13.20
N ARG A 6 -14.45 15.78 -14.07
CA ARG A 6 -13.36 14.88 -13.63
C ARG A 6 -11.98 15.53 -13.49
N GLN A 7 -11.81 16.80 -13.87
CA GLN A 7 -10.48 17.44 -13.95
C GLN A 7 -10.03 18.20 -12.69
N LEU A 8 -10.87 18.39 -11.68
CA LEU A 8 -10.52 19.24 -10.52
C LEU A 8 -9.92 18.48 -9.32
N SER A 9 -9.85 17.15 -9.34
CA SER A 9 -9.32 16.34 -8.23
C SER A 9 -7.81 16.04 -8.32
N SER A 10 -7.13 16.43 -9.41
CA SER A 10 -5.70 16.15 -9.59
C SER A 10 -4.76 17.19 -8.97
N LEU A 11 -5.28 18.35 -8.55
CA LEU A 11 -4.44 19.46 -8.05
C LEU A 11 -4.03 19.33 -6.57
N PHE A 12 -4.57 18.38 -5.81
CA PHE A 12 -4.29 18.26 -4.37
C PHE A 12 -3.31 17.14 -3.98
N ARG A 13 -2.53 16.60 -4.93
CA ARG A 13 -1.62 15.47 -4.66
C ARG A 13 -0.15 15.68 -5.07
N SER A 14 0.31 16.92 -5.14
CA SER A 14 1.73 17.23 -5.30
C SER A 14 2.34 17.75 -3.99
N SER A 15 2.85 16.83 -3.17
CA SER A 15 4.03 17.10 -2.34
C SER A 15 5.16 16.25 -2.90
N GLY A 16 5.72 16.73 -4.01
CA GLY A 16 6.76 16.07 -4.77
C GLY A 16 7.95 16.98 -4.91
N LEU A 17 8.98 16.65 -4.13
CA LEU A 17 10.39 16.98 -4.30
C LEU A 17 10.77 17.13 -5.79
N THR A 18 11.44 18.24 -6.09
CA THR A 18 11.93 18.62 -7.41
C THR A 18 12.79 17.54 -8.06
N THR A 19 12.39 17.10 -9.25
CA THR A 19 13.29 16.51 -10.26
C THR A 19 12.78 16.96 -11.63
N GLU A 20 13.65 17.63 -12.37
CA GLU A 20 13.40 18.30 -13.66
C GLU A 20 12.78 17.36 -14.72
N PRO A 21 11.87 17.87 -15.59
CA PRO A 21 11.17 17.06 -16.57
C PRO A 21 11.96 16.97 -17.88
N PHE A 22 12.70 15.89 -18.09
CA PHE A 22 13.16 15.51 -19.43
C PHE A 22 11.96 15.06 -20.27
N ASN A 23 11.31 16.01 -20.95
CA ASN A 23 10.30 15.78 -21.98
C ASN A 23 11.01 15.54 -23.32
N ILE A 24 10.92 14.32 -23.86
CA ILE A 24 10.95 13.91 -25.29
C ILE A 24 11.15 12.38 -25.24
N GLY A 25 10.08 11.59 -25.44
CA GLY A 25 10.13 10.11 -25.43
C GLY A 25 9.08 9.38 -24.55
N HIS A 26 8.21 10.13 -23.85
CA HIS A 26 7.29 9.56 -22.84
C HIS A 26 6.18 8.63 -23.34
N GLN A 27 5.91 8.56 -24.65
CA GLN A 27 4.82 7.72 -25.18
C GLN A 27 5.29 6.30 -25.54
N GLN A 28 6.47 6.13 -26.14
CA GLN A 28 7.00 4.81 -26.50
C GLN A 28 7.50 4.03 -25.26
N MET A 29 8.10 4.71 -24.26
CA MET A 29 8.50 4.06 -23.01
C MET A 29 7.30 3.66 -22.14
N LYS A 30 6.19 4.42 -22.16
CA LYS A 30 4.96 4.03 -21.46
C LYS A 30 4.35 2.76 -22.03
N GLN A 31 4.40 2.57 -23.35
CA GLN A 31 3.91 1.33 -23.99
C GLN A 31 4.76 0.10 -23.63
N GLN A 32 6.09 0.24 -23.50
CA GLN A 32 6.96 -0.84 -23.00
C GLN A 32 6.78 -1.11 -21.49
N LEU A 33 6.55 -0.07 -20.67
CA LEU A 33 6.28 -0.22 -19.23
C LEU A 33 4.91 -0.86 -18.94
N GLN A 34 3.91 -0.66 -19.80
CA GLN A 34 2.55 -1.21 -19.63
C GLN A 34 2.45 -2.74 -19.75
N GLN A 35 3.47 -3.42 -20.26
CA GLN A 35 3.51 -4.89 -20.33
C GLN A 35 4.03 -5.55 -19.03
N CYS A 36 4.51 -4.76 -18.07
CA CYS A 36 5.26 -5.30 -16.95
C CYS A 36 4.35 -5.59 -15.76
N ARG A 37 3.77 -6.81 -15.72
CA ARG A 37 2.90 -7.30 -14.64
C ARG A 37 3.65 -7.72 -13.35
N CYS A 38 4.85 -7.20 -13.09
CA CYS A 38 5.71 -7.66 -11.99
C CYS A 38 6.39 -6.51 -11.21
N ILE A 39 6.78 -6.78 -9.96
CA ILE A 39 7.55 -5.87 -9.12
C ILE A 39 9.01 -5.93 -9.58
N ARG A 40 9.54 -4.81 -10.04
CA ARG A 40 10.95 -4.68 -10.46
C ARG A 40 11.55 -3.46 -9.79
N VAL A 41 12.82 -3.57 -9.42
CA VAL A 41 13.59 -2.48 -8.81
C VAL A 41 14.95 -2.44 -9.49
N LYS A 42 15.39 -1.25 -9.90
CA LYS A 42 16.74 -1.03 -10.41
C LYS A 42 17.66 -0.80 -9.23
N VAL A 43 18.80 -1.50 -9.20
CA VAL A 43 19.86 -1.23 -8.23
C VAL A 43 20.56 0.05 -8.64
N VAL A 44 20.59 1.04 -7.75
CA VAL A 44 21.24 2.34 -7.96
C VAL A 44 22.45 2.42 -7.05
N ASN A 45 23.56 2.99 -7.54
CA ASN A 45 24.80 3.20 -6.80
C ASN A 45 25.41 1.91 -6.20
N GLY A 46 25.17 0.75 -6.83
CA GLY A 46 25.65 -0.54 -6.34
C GLY A 46 25.03 -1.02 -5.02
N ASN A 47 24.03 -0.33 -4.47
CA ASN A 47 23.43 -0.67 -3.19
C ASN A 47 22.29 -1.70 -3.36
N LEU A 48 22.66 -2.99 -3.30
CA LEU A 48 21.73 -4.10 -3.43
C LEU A 48 20.76 -4.20 -2.24
N GLU A 49 21.23 -4.02 -1.01
CA GLU A 49 20.41 -4.10 0.21
C GLU A 49 19.24 -3.12 0.19
N ALA A 50 19.50 -1.86 -0.19
CA ALA A 50 18.45 -0.86 -0.34
C ALA A 50 17.44 -1.23 -1.43
N ALA A 51 17.91 -1.79 -2.56
CA ALA A 51 17.04 -2.25 -3.63
C ALA A 51 16.15 -3.42 -3.20
N LEU A 52 16.70 -4.37 -2.44
CA LEU A 52 15.95 -5.52 -1.90
C LEU A 52 14.92 -5.07 -0.85
N ALA A 53 15.29 -4.15 0.05
CA ALA A 53 14.36 -3.60 1.03
C ALA A 53 13.17 -2.87 0.35
N LEU A 54 13.46 -2.13 -0.74
CA LEU A 54 12.42 -1.49 -1.55
C LEU A 54 11.53 -2.53 -2.25
N MET A 55 12.13 -3.58 -2.82
CA MET A 55 11.40 -4.68 -3.44
C MET A 55 10.48 -5.36 -2.43
N GLN A 56 10.98 -5.69 -1.23
CA GLN A 56 10.22 -6.30 -0.15
C GLN A 56 9.05 -5.40 0.29
N ARG A 57 9.29 -4.10 0.51
CA ARG A 57 8.22 -3.16 0.86
C ARG A 57 7.13 -3.10 -0.22
N LYS A 58 7.51 -3.07 -1.51
CA LYS A 58 6.57 -3.08 -2.63
C LYS A 58 5.81 -4.41 -2.70
N MET A 59 6.48 -5.53 -2.45
CA MET A 59 5.90 -6.87 -2.38
C MET A 59 4.85 -6.95 -1.26
N GLN A 60 5.19 -6.49 -0.06
CA GLN A 60 4.29 -6.47 1.09
C GLN A 60 3.08 -5.58 0.85
N GLY A 61 3.29 -4.36 0.34
CA GLY A 61 2.22 -3.40 0.06
C GLY A 61 1.25 -3.89 -1.03
N SER A 62 1.75 -4.65 -2.01
CA SER A 62 0.91 -5.26 -3.05
C SER A 62 0.04 -6.42 -2.54
N GLY A 63 0.36 -6.97 -1.37
CA GLY A 63 -0.32 -8.15 -0.82
C GLY A 63 0.15 -9.49 -1.41
N ILE A 64 1.05 -9.49 -2.41
CA ILE A 64 1.55 -10.72 -3.04
C ILE A 64 2.27 -11.63 -2.04
N GLU A 65 3.01 -11.06 -1.07
CA GLU A 65 3.67 -11.86 -0.01
C GLU A 65 2.64 -12.68 0.79
N ARG A 66 1.49 -12.07 1.09
CA ARG A 66 0.41 -12.74 1.83
C ARG A 66 -0.23 -13.83 0.99
N MET A 67 -0.45 -13.56 -0.30
CA MET A 67 -1.01 -14.56 -1.22
C MET A 67 -0.09 -15.77 -1.38
N ILE A 68 1.23 -15.54 -1.51
CA ILE A 68 2.23 -16.61 -1.59
C ILE A 68 2.28 -17.41 -0.27
N LYS A 69 2.35 -16.72 0.89
CA LYS A 69 2.42 -17.41 2.19
C LYS A 69 1.14 -18.16 2.56
N GLN A 70 -0.02 -17.69 2.09
CA GLN A 70 -1.33 -18.27 2.37
C GLN A 70 -1.81 -19.22 1.26
N GLU A 71 -0.90 -19.67 0.40
CA GLU A 71 -1.22 -20.60 -0.67
C GLU A 71 -1.96 -21.83 -0.12
N GLN A 72 -3.12 -22.14 -0.71
CA GLN A 72 -3.95 -23.27 -0.29
C GLN A 72 -3.30 -24.57 -0.76
N ARG A 73 -2.62 -25.27 0.14
CA ARG A 73 -2.06 -26.61 -0.15
C ARG A 73 -3.13 -27.69 -0.32
N PHE A 74 -4.29 -27.50 0.29
CA PHE A 74 -5.39 -28.45 0.29
C PHE A 74 -6.71 -27.76 -0.02
N HIS A 75 -7.68 -28.53 -0.52
CA HIS A 75 -9.03 -28.03 -0.76
C HIS A 75 -9.76 -27.74 0.55
N LEU A 76 -10.34 -26.54 0.64
CA LEU A 76 -11.32 -26.19 1.68
C LEU A 76 -12.72 -26.08 1.08
N LYS A 77 -13.70 -26.61 1.80
CA LYS A 77 -15.12 -26.48 1.42
C LYS A 77 -15.58 -25.02 1.56
N ASN A 78 -16.65 -24.67 0.85
CA ASN A 78 -17.19 -23.31 0.86
C ASN A 78 -17.69 -22.86 2.23
N SER A 79 -18.23 -23.78 3.05
CA SER A 79 -18.63 -23.51 4.43
C SER A 79 -17.45 -23.06 5.29
N GLU A 80 -16.31 -23.75 5.20
CA GLU A 80 -15.10 -23.44 5.93
C GLU A 80 -14.49 -22.11 5.49
N LYS A 81 -14.47 -21.85 4.17
CA LYS A 81 -14.02 -20.56 3.63
C LYS A 81 -14.81 -19.39 4.22
N ARG A 82 -16.14 -19.53 4.36
CA ARG A 82 -17.00 -18.51 4.98
C ARG A 82 -16.65 -18.26 6.45
N ILE A 83 -16.45 -19.34 7.21
CA ILE A 83 -16.08 -19.25 8.64
C ILE A 83 -14.71 -18.57 8.80
N LEU A 84 -13.72 -18.91 7.96
CA LEU A 84 -12.39 -18.27 8.00
C LEU A 84 -12.47 -16.78 7.66
N ALA A 85 -13.25 -16.40 6.65
CA ALA A 85 -13.47 -15.01 6.30
C ALA A 85 -14.10 -14.22 7.46
N GLN A 86 -15.11 -14.78 8.12
CA GLN A 86 -15.75 -14.17 9.29
C GLN A 86 -14.76 -13.98 10.45
N LYS A 87 -13.98 -15.02 10.79
CA LYS A 87 -12.94 -14.93 11.84
C LYS A 87 -11.86 -13.90 11.51
N ASN A 88 -11.50 -13.75 10.23
CA ASN A 88 -10.54 -12.73 9.79
C ASN A 88 -11.11 -11.32 9.96
N LEU A 89 -12.37 -11.12 9.59
CA LEU A 89 -13.06 -9.85 9.77
C LEU A 89 -13.14 -9.47 11.24
N GLU A 90 -13.55 -10.40 12.10
CA GLU A 90 -13.63 -10.16 13.54
C GLU A 90 -12.26 -9.80 14.14
N ARG A 91 -11.20 -10.52 13.79
CA ARG A 91 -9.83 -10.19 14.25
C ARG A 91 -9.41 -8.79 13.83
N ARG A 92 -9.75 -8.38 12.61
CA ARG A 92 -9.46 -7.03 12.11
C ARG A 92 -10.22 -5.97 12.91
N LEU A 93 -11.52 -6.14 13.10
CA LEU A 93 -12.35 -5.19 13.85
C LEU A 93 -11.88 -5.04 15.30
N ARG A 94 -11.59 -6.16 15.98
CA ARG A 94 -11.05 -6.15 17.35
C ARG A 94 -9.73 -5.37 17.43
N SER A 95 -8.85 -5.55 16.45
CA SER A 95 -7.55 -4.84 16.39
C SER A 95 -7.73 -3.35 16.13
N GLU A 96 -8.65 -2.98 15.23
CA GLU A 96 -8.98 -1.58 14.93
C GLU A 96 -9.59 -0.87 16.15
N ASP A 97 -10.49 -1.51 16.87
CA ASP A 97 -11.10 -0.95 18.08
C ASP A 97 -10.10 -0.79 19.21
N LEU A 98 -9.20 -1.76 19.39
CA LEU A 98 -8.08 -1.64 20.32
C LEU A 98 -7.19 -0.44 19.95
N ALA A 99 -6.82 -0.30 18.68
CA ALA A 99 -5.99 0.81 18.21
C ALA A 99 -6.65 2.17 18.45
N LYS A 100 -7.97 2.29 18.24
CA LYS A 100 -8.74 3.50 18.56
C LYS A 100 -8.70 3.82 20.06
N LYS A 101 -8.89 2.81 20.92
CA LYS A 101 -8.82 2.98 22.38
C LYS A 101 -7.43 3.44 22.82
N LEU A 102 -6.37 2.82 22.31
CA LEU A 102 -5.00 3.23 22.60
C LEU A 102 -4.72 4.66 22.14
N LYS A 103 -5.13 5.03 20.93
CA LYS A 103 -5.01 6.39 20.41
C LYS A 103 -5.71 7.41 21.32
N ALA A 104 -6.91 7.10 21.80
CA ALA A 104 -7.64 7.96 22.72
C ALA A 104 -6.90 8.12 24.07
N ILE A 105 -6.35 7.03 24.62
CA ILE A 105 -5.54 7.07 25.85
C ILE A 105 -4.27 7.90 25.63
N MET A 106 -3.56 7.71 24.52
CA MET A 106 -2.36 8.48 24.19
C MET A 106 -2.66 9.97 24.08
N ILE A 107 -3.73 10.36 23.39
CA ILE A 107 -4.13 11.77 23.27
C ILE A 107 -4.45 12.36 24.64
N LYS A 108 -5.20 11.64 25.49
CA LYS A 108 -5.45 12.08 26.87
C LYS A 108 -4.14 12.29 27.62
N LYS A 109 -3.23 11.31 27.60
CA LYS A 109 -1.93 11.42 28.28
C LYS A 109 -1.11 12.62 27.81
N VAL A 110 -0.99 12.83 26.49
CA VAL A 110 -0.23 13.96 25.93
C VAL A 110 -0.86 15.30 26.32
N ARG A 111 -2.18 15.42 26.34
CA ARG A 111 -2.87 16.65 26.76
C ARG A 111 -2.66 17.00 28.23
N TYR A 112 -2.61 16.00 29.12
CA TYR A 112 -2.38 16.24 30.56
C TYR A 112 -0.89 16.40 30.92
N LEU A 113 0.04 15.91 30.10
CA LEU A 113 1.48 15.99 30.32
C LEU A 113 2.17 17.18 29.62
N ALA A 114 1.44 17.95 28.81
CA ALA A 114 1.95 19.20 28.25
C ALA A 114 1.64 20.34 29.22
N PRO A 115 2.62 20.84 30.00
CA PRO A 115 2.44 22.10 30.70
C PRO A 115 2.41 23.22 29.66
N ILE A 116 1.39 24.07 29.72
CA ILE A 116 1.40 25.39 29.09
C ILE A 116 2.28 26.30 29.95
#